data_AF-A0A2I1C3C2-F1
#
_entry.id   AF-A0A2I1C3C2-F1
#
_cell.length_a   1.000
_cell.length_b   1.000
_cell.length_c   1.000
_cell.angle_alpha   90.00
_cell.angle_beta   90.00
_cell.angle_gamma   90.00
#
_symmetry.space_group_name_H-M   'P 1'
#
loop_
_entity.id
_entity.type
_entity.pdbx_description
1 polymer ?
#
loop_
_entity_poly.entity_id
_entity_poly.type
_entity_poly.pdbx_seq_one_letter_code
_entity_poly.pdbx_strand_id
1 'polypeptide(L)'
;MRAPISLLCLFAQTSCLLCLWSSFALIQAVAASRHDPLGLVYEAAAPPPLAKRQDLQSFAGALGGAAPAVTSTGNSERPYGVSGNTFTDFESAAQRSCNEQFDACQKIANTDRSASFSLQDCQDQLKSCMSVSTVQATAASINHLQSASDTNAGPIAQTTIPYDDEFDLVCDL
;
A
#
# COMPACT_ATOMS: atom_id res chain seq x y z
N MET A 1 -0.54 17.46 -62.64
CA MET A 1 -0.48 18.91 -62.40
C MET A 1 -0.30 19.13 -60.92
N ARG A 2 0.93 19.47 -60.47
CA ARG A 2 1.27 19.72 -59.07
C ARG A 2 0.87 21.16 -58.72
N ALA A 3 -0.03 21.34 -57.76
CA ALA A 3 -0.38 22.68 -57.26
C ALA A 3 0.76 23.20 -56.35
N PRO A 4 1.22 24.46 -56.52
CA PRO A 4 2.22 25.06 -55.65
C PRO A 4 1.57 25.40 -54.30
N ILE A 5 2.08 24.77 -53.23
CA ILE A 5 1.71 25.09 -51.86
C ILE A 5 2.18 26.52 -51.58
N SER A 6 1.22 27.41 -51.36
CA SER A 6 1.45 28.84 -51.13
C SER A 6 2.34 29.04 -49.91
N LEU A 7 3.47 29.74 -50.10
CA LEU A 7 4.49 30.00 -49.07
C LEU A 7 3.91 30.68 -47.82
N LEU A 8 2.78 31.38 -47.96
CA LEU A 8 2.01 32.01 -46.88
C LEU A 8 1.42 31.00 -45.86
N CYS A 9 1.13 29.76 -46.26
CA CYS A 9 0.62 28.73 -45.34
C CYS A 9 1.74 28.14 -44.45
N LEU A 10 2.99 28.11 -44.93
CA LEU A 10 4.12 27.61 -44.15
C LEU A 10 4.44 28.51 -42.96
N PHE A 11 4.37 29.84 -43.15
CA PHE A 11 4.68 30.82 -42.09
C PHE A 11 3.66 30.81 -40.95
N ALA A 12 2.37 30.62 -41.25
CA ALA A 12 1.31 30.56 -40.23
C ALA A 12 1.46 29.32 -39.33
N GLN A 13 1.89 28.19 -39.88
CA GLN A 13 2.07 26.96 -39.11
C GLN A 13 3.31 27.00 -38.22
N THR A 14 4.40 27.64 -38.68
CA THR A 14 5.62 27.83 -37.87
C THR A 14 5.41 28.79 -36.70
N SER A 15 4.55 29.81 -36.83
CA SER A 15 4.23 30.72 -35.72
C SER A 15 3.42 30.04 -34.60
N CYS A 16 2.56 29.07 -34.93
CA CYS A 16 1.74 28.36 -33.94
C CYS A 16 2.57 27.40 -33.07
N LEU A 17 3.57 26.73 -33.67
CA LEU A 17 4.48 25.81 -32.96
C LEU A 17 5.46 26.54 -32.03
N LEU A 18 5.91 27.75 -32.38
CA LEU A 18 6.79 28.56 -31.54
C LEU A 18 6.07 29.11 -30.29
N CYS A 19 4.78 29.45 -30.38
CA CYS A 19 4.00 29.91 -29.22
C CYS A 19 3.67 28.80 -28.20
N LEU A 20 3.59 27.54 -28.65
CA LEU A 20 3.34 26.40 -27.75
C LEU A 20 4.63 25.94 -27.03
N TRP A 21 5.80 26.13 -27.63
CA TRP A 21 7.09 25.85 -26.99
C TRP A 21 7.56 26.96 -26.03
N SER A 22 7.20 28.22 -26.28
CA SER A 22 7.57 29.32 -25.38
C SER A 22 6.95 29.20 -23.99
N SER A 23 5.80 28.53 -23.86
CA SER A 23 5.11 28.30 -22.59
C SER A 23 5.78 27.24 -21.71
N PHE A 24 6.66 26.40 -22.27
CA PHE A 24 7.34 25.32 -21.53
C PHE A 24 8.74 25.70 -21.01
N ALA A 25 9.27 26.88 -21.38
CA ALA A 25 10.63 27.30 -21.05
C ALA A 25 10.75 28.40 -19.97
N LEU A 26 9.66 28.75 -19.27
CA LEU A 26 9.65 29.76 -18.20
C LEU A 26 9.14 29.24 -16.85
N ILE A 27 9.41 27.98 -16.53
CA ILE A 27 9.38 27.51 -15.13
C ILE A 27 10.81 27.16 -14.73
N GLN A 28 11.67 28.18 -14.72
CA GLN A 28 12.92 28.14 -13.99
C GLN A 28 12.58 28.14 -12.50
N ALA A 29 13.12 27.16 -11.80
CA ALA A 29 12.96 26.95 -10.37
C ALA A 29 13.31 28.22 -9.58
N VAL A 30 12.33 28.80 -8.88
CA VAL A 30 12.59 29.73 -7.77
C VAL A 30 13.00 28.88 -6.57
N ALA A 31 14.29 28.57 -6.47
CA ALA A 31 14.86 28.23 -5.18
C ALA A 31 14.81 29.51 -4.33
N ALA A 32 13.97 29.50 -3.30
CA ALA A 32 13.87 30.60 -2.34
C ALA A 32 15.18 30.66 -1.53
N SER A 33 16.16 31.43 -1.99
CA SER A 33 17.39 31.71 -1.23
C SER A 33 17.09 32.72 -0.12
N ARG A 34 16.59 32.26 1.02
CA ARG A 34 16.63 33.04 2.25
C ARG A 34 18.06 32.98 2.80
N HIS A 35 18.73 34.13 2.79
CA HIS A 35 20.01 34.29 3.46
C HIS A 35 19.78 34.23 4.97
N ASP A 36 20.28 33.17 5.60
CA ASP A 36 20.33 33.01 7.05
C ASP A 36 21.69 33.57 7.56
N PRO A 37 21.70 34.50 8.54
CA PRO A 37 22.91 35.19 8.99
C PRO A 37 23.89 34.29 9.79
N LEU A 38 23.59 33.01 10.01
CA LEU A 38 24.42 32.13 10.85
C LEU A 38 25.34 31.15 10.12
N GLY A 39 25.43 31.20 8.79
CA GLY A 39 26.46 30.45 8.03
C GLY A 39 26.43 28.92 8.22
N LEU A 40 25.35 28.38 8.79
CA LEU A 40 25.09 26.95 8.84
C LEU A 40 24.40 26.58 7.53
N VAL A 41 25.16 25.98 6.63
CA VAL A 41 24.61 25.24 5.48
C VAL A 41 23.87 24.04 6.07
N TYR A 42 22.61 24.23 6.49
CA TYR A 42 21.66 23.15 6.42
C TYR A 42 21.40 22.97 4.94
N GLU A 43 22.24 22.13 4.30
CA GLU A 43 21.78 21.36 3.16
C GLU A 43 20.47 20.77 3.65
N ALA A 44 19.34 21.25 3.12
CA ALA A 44 18.09 20.59 3.33
C ALA A 44 18.28 19.24 2.64
N ALA A 45 18.89 18.29 3.37
CA ALA A 45 18.75 16.89 3.10
C ALA A 45 17.25 16.75 2.98
N ALA A 46 16.80 16.61 1.72
CA ALA A 46 15.45 16.21 1.45
C ALA A 46 15.18 15.10 2.47
N PRO A 47 14.09 15.19 3.27
CA PRO A 47 13.79 14.13 4.21
C PRO A 47 13.96 12.84 3.41
N PRO A 48 14.79 11.88 3.87
CA PRO A 48 15.09 10.68 3.08
C PRO A 48 13.75 10.21 2.53
N PRO A 49 13.61 10.03 1.20
CA PRO A 49 12.31 9.79 0.60
C PRO A 49 11.70 8.71 1.45
N LEU A 50 10.64 9.04 2.21
CA LEU A 50 10.07 8.20 3.26
C LEU A 50 10.00 6.85 2.61
N ALA A 51 10.96 5.96 2.93
CA ALA A 51 11.20 4.79 2.12
C ALA A 51 9.86 4.11 2.18
N LYS A 52 9.10 4.16 1.07
CA LYS A 52 7.65 3.94 1.04
C LYS A 52 7.49 2.69 1.86
N ARG A 53 7.05 2.79 3.13
CA ARG A 53 7.19 1.67 4.06
C ARG A 53 6.44 0.58 3.36
N GLN A 54 7.19 -0.39 2.84
CA GLN A 54 6.72 -1.16 1.71
C GLN A 54 5.57 -1.97 2.27
N ASP A 55 4.36 -1.75 1.74
CA ASP A 55 3.19 -2.41 2.28
C ASP A 55 3.45 -3.91 2.22
N LEU A 56 3.45 -4.53 3.39
CA LEU A 56 3.75 -5.94 3.55
C LEU A 56 2.55 -6.79 3.11
N GLN A 57 1.35 -6.18 3.01
CA GLN A 57 0.19 -6.83 2.43
C GLN A 57 0.14 -6.63 0.90
N SER A 58 -0.49 -7.57 0.21
CA SER A 58 -0.63 -7.59 -1.26
C SER A 58 -2.04 -7.29 -1.74
N PHE A 59 -2.98 -7.11 -0.80
CA PHE A 59 -4.35 -6.75 -1.11
C PHE A 59 -4.42 -5.35 -1.73
N ALA A 60 -5.03 -5.25 -2.92
CA ALA A 60 -5.07 -4.03 -3.71
C ALA A 60 -6.50 -3.49 -3.95
N GLY A 61 -7.54 -4.13 -3.38
CA GLY A 61 -8.90 -3.62 -3.47
C GLY A 61 -9.04 -2.27 -2.77
N ALA A 62 -9.83 -1.37 -3.37
CA ALA A 62 -9.91 0.02 -2.92
C ALA A 62 -11.32 0.63 -2.98
N LEU A 63 -12.38 -0.18 -3.01
CA LEU A 63 -13.75 0.33 -2.86
C LEU A 63 -13.87 1.03 -1.51
N GLY A 64 -14.31 2.29 -1.53
CA GLY A 64 -14.36 3.12 -0.33
C GLY A 64 -13.01 3.61 0.20
N GLY A 65 -11.91 3.35 -0.52
CA GLY A 65 -10.55 3.71 -0.15
C GLY A 65 -9.62 2.51 -0.11
N ALA A 66 -8.31 2.77 -0.25
CA ALA A 66 -7.29 1.73 -0.11
C ALA A 66 -7.16 1.28 1.35
N ALA A 67 -6.78 0.03 1.57
CA ALA A 67 -6.46 -0.46 2.90
C ALA A 67 -5.19 0.23 3.44
N PRO A 68 -5.15 0.61 4.73
CA PRO A 68 -3.96 1.17 5.33
C PRO A 68 -2.78 0.19 5.26
N ALA A 69 -1.59 0.68 4.92
CA ALA A 69 -0.45 -0.20 4.74
C ALA A 69 -0.07 -0.95 6.03
N VAL A 70 0.24 -2.25 5.89
CA VAL A 70 0.96 -3.02 6.91
C VAL A 70 2.44 -2.73 6.73
N THR A 71 3.09 -2.22 7.76
CA THR A 71 4.48 -1.77 7.65
C THR A 71 5.36 -2.42 8.70
N SER A 72 6.66 -2.57 8.40
CA SER A 72 7.63 -2.98 9.41
C SER A 72 7.90 -1.84 10.39
N THR A 73 7.75 -2.09 11.69
CA THR A 73 7.97 -1.10 12.76
C THR A 73 9.45 -0.92 13.11
N GLY A 74 10.27 -1.93 12.83
CA GLY A 74 11.65 -2.05 13.33
C GLY A 74 11.75 -2.57 14.77
N ASN A 75 10.64 -2.82 15.46
CA ASN A 75 10.62 -3.41 16.81
C ASN A 75 10.39 -4.93 16.71
N SER A 76 11.31 -5.74 17.21
CA SER A 76 11.21 -7.21 17.16
C SER A 76 10.05 -7.79 17.98
N GLU A 77 9.61 -7.14 19.06
CA GLU A 77 8.49 -7.59 19.88
C GLU A 77 7.14 -7.30 19.21
N ARG A 78 7.06 -6.23 18.42
CA ARG A 78 5.84 -5.84 17.68
C ARG A 78 6.19 -5.37 16.27
N PRO A 79 6.59 -6.29 15.38
CA PRO A 79 7.24 -5.97 14.11
C PRO A 79 6.32 -5.38 13.05
N TYR A 80 5.00 -5.51 13.20
CA TYR A 80 4.03 -5.03 12.21
C TYR A 80 3.28 -3.81 12.72
N GLY A 81 2.99 -2.85 11.84
CA GLY A 81 2.26 -1.64 12.21
C GLY A 81 1.29 -1.17 11.13
N VAL A 82 0.12 -0.70 11.57
CA VAL A 82 -1.01 -0.24 10.75
C VAL A 82 -1.60 0.99 11.39
N SER A 83 -1.66 2.11 10.67
CA SER A 83 -2.29 3.35 11.15
C SER A 83 -1.81 3.80 12.54
N GLY A 84 -0.53 3.61 12.85
CA GLY A 84 0.08 3.92 14.15
C GLY A 84 -0.11 2.84 15.23
N ASN A 85 -0.99 1.86 15.01
CA ASN A 85 -1.08 0.64 15.82
C ASN A 85 0.04 -0.34 15.46
N THR A 86 0.29 -1.28 16.34
CA THR A 86 1.46 -2.15 16.31
C THR A 86 1.03 -3.57 16.71
N PHE A 87 1.61 -4.61 16.13
CA PHE A 87 1.13 -5.99 16.24
C PHE A 87 2.31 -6.96 16.31
N THR A 88 2.11 -8.04 17.05
CA THR A 88 3.06 -9.14 17.25
C THR A 88 3.20 -10.01 16.01
N ASP A 89 2.12 -10.16 15.24
CA ASP A 89 2.02 -11.01 14.06
C ASP A 89 1.39 -10.28 12.87
N PHE A 90 1.71 -10.77 11.66
CA PHE A 90 1.28 -10.17 10.42
C PHE A 90 -0.23 -10.30 10.20
N GLU A 91 -0.82 -11.44 10.59
CA GLU A 91 -2.23 -11.72 10.39
C GLU A 91 -3.12 -10.71 11.11
N SER A 92 -2.82 -10.44 12.39
CA SER A 92 -3.53 -9.44 13.19
C SER A 92 -3.40 -8.03 12.61
N ALA A 93 -2.21 -7.68 12.12
CA ALA A 93 -1.99 -6.40 11.45
C ALA A 93 -2.81 -6.28 10.15
N ALA A 94 -2.73 -7.31 9.29
CA ALA A 94 -3.44 -7.33 8.03
C ALA A 94 -4.98 -7.35 8.24
N GLN A 95 -5.47 -8.06 9.26
CA GLN A 95 -6.86 -8.04 9.65
C GLN A 95 -7.30 -6.63 10.08
N ARG A 96 -6.47 -5.91 10.86
CA ARG A 96 -6.74 -4.52 11.23
C ARG A 96 -6.83 -3.62 9.99
N SER A 97 -5.89 -3.76 9.05
CA SER A 97 -5.88 -3.03 7.78
C SER A 97 -7.18 -3.25 6.99
N CYS A 98 -7.59 -4.52 6.81
CA CYS A 98 -8.83 -4.87 6.11
C CYS A 98 -10.07 -4.27 6.78
N ASN A 99 -10.14 -4.30 8.12
CA ASN A 99 -11.26 -3.74 8.86
C ASN A 99 -11.32 -2.22 8.76
N GLU A 100 -10.18 -1.51 8.84
CA GLU A 100 -10.15 -0.05 8.68
C GLU A 100 -10.60 0.39 7.28
N GLN A 101 -10.26 -0.37 6.25
CA GLN A 101 -10.78 -0.15 4.90
C GLN A 101 -12.29 -0.37 4.84
N PHE A 102 -12.77 -1.47 5.41
CA PHE A 102 -14.20 -1.76 5.45
C PHE A 102 -14.99 -0.68 6.18
N ASP A 103 -14.47 -0.17 7.31
CA ASP A 103 -15.06 0.94 8.05
C ASP A 103 -15.16 2.21 7.20
N ALA A 104 -14.13 2.51 6.38
CA ALA A 104 -14.17 3.61 5.44
C ALA A 104 -15.19 3.37 4.31
N CYS A 105 -15.23 2.15 3.76
CA CYS A 105 -16.16 1.78 2.70
C CYS A 105 -17.62 1.84 3.15
N GLN A 106 -17.95 1.20 4.27
CA GLN A 106 -19.31 1.22 4.81
C GLN A 106 -19.74 2.64 5.18
N LYS A 107 -18.82 3.48 5.65
CA LYS A 107 -19.13 4.89 5.92
C LYS A 107 -19.58 5.58 4.65
N ILE A 108 -18.85 5.44 3.55
CA ILE A 108 -19.22 6.03 2.26
C ILE A 108 -20.52 5.44 1.74
N ALA A 109 -20.67 4.12 1.74
CA ALA A 109 -21.90 3.44 1.28
C ALA A 109 -23.15 3.89 2.05
N ASN A 110 -23.01 4.21 3.35
CA ASN A 110 -24.12 4.63 4.20
C ASN A 110 -24.39 6.15 4.15
N THR A 111 -23.39 6.99 3.86
CA THR A 111 -23.53 8.45 3.95
C THR A 111 -23.56 9.17 2.61
N ASP A 112 -22.92 8.63 1.57
CA ASP A 112 -22.87 9.23 0.24
C ASP A 112 -23.89 8.57 -0.69
N ARG A 113 -24.98 9.29 -0.97
CA ARG A 113 -26.02 8.85 -1.92
C ARG A 113 -25.54 8.78 -3.36
N SER A 114 -24.37 9.34 -3.67
CA SER A 114 -23.75 9.32 -4.99
C SER A 114 -22.79 8.15 -5.18
N ALA A 115 -22.50 7.39 -4.11
CA ALA A 115 -21.66 6.21 -4.20
C ALA A 115 -22.29 5.20 -5.18
N SER A 116 -21.50 4.72 -6.14
CA SER A 116 -21.95 3.75 -7.15
C SER A 116 -21.90 2.30 -6.66
N PHE A 117 -21.80 2.10 -5.34
CA PHE A 117 -21.64 0.81 -4.69
C PHE A 117 -22.43 0.76 -3.39
N SER A 118 -22.69 -0.46 -2.92
CA SER A 118 -23.49 -0.77 -1.76
C SER A 118 -22.65 -1.22 -0.57
N LEU A 119 -23.28 -1.33 0.60
CA LEU A 119 -22.68 -1.97 1.77
C LEU A 119 -22.30 -3.43 1.52
N GLN A 120 -23.02 -4.13 0.62
CA GLN A 120 -22.69 -5.51 0.26
C GLN A 120 -21.35 -5.59 -0.47
N ASP A 121 -21.08 -4.64 -1.38
CA ASP A 121 -19.80 -4.58 -2.09
C ASP A 121 -18.63 -4.36 -1.13
N CYS A 122 -18.83 -3.56 -0.07
CA CYS A 122 -17.84 -3.39 1.00
C CYS A 122 -17.56 -4.71 1.74
N GLN A 123 -18.60 -5.50 2.04
CA GLN A 123 -18.46 -6.79 2.71
C GLN A 123 -17.74 -7.82 1.83
N ASP A 124 -18.04 -7.82 0.53
CA ASP A 124 -17.37 -8.69 -0.44
C ASP A 124 -15.88 -8.32 -0.58
N GLN A 125 -15.57 -7.02 -0.54
CA GLN A 125 -14.20 -6.54 -0.50
C GLN A 125 -13.49 -6.92 0.81
N LEU A 126 -14.16 -6.81 1.97
CA LEU A 126 -13.63 -7.25 3.26
C LEU A 126 -13.25 -8.73 3.22
N LYS A 127 -14.15 -9.59 2.74
CA LYS A 127 -13.91 -11.03 2.60
C LYS A 127 -12.70 -11.32 1.70
N SER A 128 -12.60 -10.62 0.57
CA SER A 128 -11.48 -10.74 -0.35
C SER A 128 -10.16 -10.31 0.30
N CYS A 129 -10.19 -9.21 1.08
CA CYS A 129 -9.04 -8.73 1.85
C CYS A 129 -8.58 -9.77 2.87
N MET A 130 -9.50 -10.30 3.69
CA MET A 130 -9.18 -11.33 4.68
C MET A 130 -8.62 -12.61 4.06
N SER A 131 -9.15 -13.02 2.89
CA SER A 131 -8.62 -14.18 2.15
C SER A 131 -7.18 -13.96 1.67
N VAL A 132 -6.84 -12.77 1.19
CA VAL A 132 -5.46 -12.47 0.78
C VAL A 132 -4.54 -12.42 1.99
N SER A 133 -4.97 -11.77 3.07
CA SER A 133 -4.22 -11.66 4.32
C SER A 133 -3.88 -13.02 4.94
N THR A 134 -4.83 -13.94 4.97
CA THR A 134 -4.63 -15.31 5.49
C THR A 134 -3.64 -16.10 4.64
N VAL A 135 -3.76 -16.06 3.31
CA VAL A 135 -2.78 -16.69 2.41
C VAL A 135 -1.38 -16.09 2.61
N GLN A 136 -1.26 -14.78 2.75
CA GLN A 136 0.03 -14.13 3.00
C GLN A 136 0.62 -14.47 4.37
N ALA A 137 -0.21 -14.58 5.41
CA ALA A 137 0.24 -14.98 6.75
C ALA A 137 0.89 -16.38 6.71
N THR A 138 0.26 -17.34 6.02
CA THR A 138 0.85 -18.69 5.87
C THR A 138 2.19 -18.66 5.13
N ALA A 139 2.32 -17.85 4.08
CA ALA A 139 3.58 -17.69 3.36
C ALA A 139 4.68 -17.02 4.22
N ALA A 140 4.30 -16.05 5.05
CA ALA A 140 5.21 -15.40 6.00
C ALA A 140 5.73 -16.39 7.06
N SER A 141 4.86 -17.28 7.57
CA SER A 141 5.25 -18.35 8.49
C SER A 141 6.24 -19.34 7.86
N ILE A 142 6.06 -19.72 6.59
CA ILE A 142 7.00 -20.60 5.87
C ILE A 142 8.37 -19.93 5.72
N ASN A 143 8.40 -18.64 5.36
CA ASN A 143 9.65 -17.88 5.22
C ASN A 143 10.37 -17.69 6.58
N HIS A 144 9.61 -17.61 7.68
CA HIS A 144 10.18 -17.55 9.03
C HIS A 144 10.81 -18.89 9.45
N LEU A 145 10.24 -20.03 9.04
CA LEU A 145 10.82 -21.36 9.27
C LEU A 145 12.12 -21.57 8.47
N GLN A 146 12.22 -21.05 7.25
CA GLN A 146 13.44 -21.13 6.45
C GLN A 146 14.59 -20.29 7.02
N SER A 147 14.30 -19.22 7.76
CA SER A 147 15.31 -18.41 8.44
C SER A 147 15.89 -19.07 9.69
N ALA A 148 15.32 -20.19 10.14
CA ALA A 148 15.81 -20.99 11.28
C ALA A 148 16.60 -22.25 10.85
N SER A 149 16.76 -22.51 9.55
CA SER A 149 17.45 -23.71 9.05
C SER A 149 18.88 -23.39 8.62
N ASP A 150 19.70 -23.03 9.61
CA ASP A 150 21.16 -23.07 9.48
C ASP A 150 21.73 -23.81 10.70
N THR A 151 21.50 -25.12 10.77
CA THR A 151 22.35 -26.10 11.47
C THR A 151 21.89 -27.52 11.19
N ASN A 152 22.85 -28.35 10.77
CA ASN A 152 22.69 -29.79 10.57
C ASN A 152 22.18 -30.51 11.83
N ALA A 153 20.94 -31.04 11.83
CA ALA A 153 20.52 -32.12 12.74
C ALA A 153 19.21 -32.80 12.31
N GLY A 154 19.31 -34.04 11.78
CA GLY A 154 18.35 -35.16 11.92
C GLY A 154 16.92 -35.05 11.33
N PRO A 155 16.30 -36.18 10.91
CA PRO A 155 14.91 -36.17 10.46
C PRO A 155 13.97 -35.91 11.64
N ILE A 156 13.21 -34.82 11.57
CA ILE A 156 12.22 -34.44 12.58
C ILE A 156 11.01 -35.38 12.44
N ALA A 157 10.71 -36.12 13.50
CA ALA A 157 9.51 -36.91 13.64
C ALA A 157 8.29 -35.98 13.59
N GLN A 158 7.43 -36.18 12.58
CA GLN A 158 6.15 -35.53 12.49
C GLN A 158 5.15 -36.25 13.40
N THR A 159 4.94 -35.71 14.60
CA THR A 159 3.86 -36.18 15.48
C THR A 159 2.55 -35.59 14.98
N THR A 160 1.93 -36.25 14.00
CA THR A 160 0.51 -36.06 13.70
C THR A 160 -0.26 -36.48 14.94
N ILE A 161 -0.85 -35.52 15.67
CA ILE A 161 -1.83 -35.82 16.72
C ILE A 161 -3.11 -36.24 15.99
N PRO A 162 -3.58 -37.50 16.12
CA PRO A 162 -4.87 -37.90 15.60
C PRO A 162 -5.97 -37.06 16.26
N TYR A 163 -6.97 -36.64 15.51
CA TYR A 163 -8.21 -36.13 16.11
C TYR A 163 -8.81 -37.28 16.91
N ASP A 164 -8.70 -37.21 18.24
CA ASP A 164 -9.42 -38.08 19.16
C ASP A 164 -10.87 -37.56 19.22
N ASP A 165 -11.84 -38.46 19.02
CA ASP A 165 -13.28 -38.18 19.09
C ASP A 165 -13.77 -37.86 20.53
N GLU A 166 -12.86 -37.53 21.45
CA GLU A 166 -13.09 -37.26 22.87
C GLU A 166 -13.02 -35.76 23.22
N PHE A 167 -13.66 -34.92 22.40
CA PHE A 167 -14.20 -33.64 22.90
C PHE A 167 -15.71 -33.75 22.94
N ASP A 168 -16.09 -34.65 23.83
CA ASP A 168 -17.44 -34.89 24.32
C ASP A 168 -18.08 -33.57 24.74
N LEU A 169 -19.38 -33.47 24.45
CA LEU A 169 -20.36 -32.54 24.99
C LEU A 169 -19.90 -31.77 26.25
N VAL A 170 -19.51 -30.51 26.09
CA VAL A 170 -19.80 -29.50 27.11
C VAL A 170 -21.01 -28.71 26.64
N CYS A 171 -22.14 -29.39 26.68
CA CYS A 171 -23.48 -28.81 26.62
C CYS A 171 -24.36 -29.57 27.63
N ASP A 172 -24.11 -29.41 28.93
CA ASP A 172 -25.15 -29.38 29.98
C ASP A 172 -24.55 -29.07 31.36
N LEU A 173 -24.76 -27.83 31.84
CA LEU A 173 -25.48 -27.57 33.09
C LEU A 173 -25.95 -26.11 33.16
#